data_AF-A0AAD5HYR3-F1
#
_entry.id   AF-A0AAD5HYR3-F1
#
_cell.length_a   1.000
_cell.length_b   1.000
_cell.length_c   1.000
_cell.angle_alpha   90.00
_cell.angle_beta   90.00
_cell.angle_gamma   90.00
#
_symmetry.space_group_name_H-M   'P 1'
#
loop_
_entity.id
_entity.type
_entity.pdbx_description
1 polymer ?
#
loop_
_entity_poly.entity_id
_entity_poly.type
_entity_poly.pdbx_seq_one_letter_code
_entity_poly.pdbx_strand_id
1 'polypeptide(L)'
;MARLTSLLAVGLGLCSSVMSHPGEAHDPKHMAREIHARNNMAAIGRRSMESCSGSAAAQALKARSIERRTSRVRALRAKRGITSPSKKYRRDTDDLTSWEDVNHNMTGSVSYDMFTPLADIFDANSSCILSPEITAGPYYVVGEFLRSNVIESEYCDGVPLFLEVQYVDVASCQPVPVAAVDIWNANATGVYSGISVSGNEAEGGVNSTYLRGVQITDHDGVVQFETIFPGHYQGRATHTHLLTHTNATVMPNGTISVWDAPVSHIGQLFWPETLRSAVEATYPYNTNTQDVTSNEEDMWSVLQADASFDPFPQYVYLGDKVEDGIFAWIQIGVNASVDYSTDDYYGVAGYLGEDGGHALDSGIGGGGEGGEGGGAGGPPSGAQSGMMPTGTMAPSS
;
A
#
# COMPACT_ATOMS: atom_id res chain seq x y z
N MET A 1 -48.76 -36.06 36.80
CA MET A 1 -47.32 -36.02 37.11
C MET A 1 -46.55 -36.34 35.84
N ALA A 2 -46.00 -35.33 35.16
CA ALA A 2 -45.06 -35.54 34.06
C ALA A 2 -43.96 -34.50 34.21
N ARG A 3 -42.75 -34.94 34.57
CA ARG A 3 -41.56 -34.10 34.67
C ARG A 3 -40.98 -33.98 33.26
N LEU A 4 -40.99 -32.79 32.68
CA LEU A 4 -40.13 -32.43 31.56
C LEU A 4 -38.78 -31.99 32.12
N THR A 5 -37.74 -32.77 31.85
CA THR A 5 -36.34 -32.38 32.05
C THR A 5 -35.85 -31.66 30.82
N SER A 6 -35.57 -30.36 30.96
CA SER A 6 -34.92 -29.52 29.95
C SER A 6 -33.44 -29.91 29.80
N LEU A 7 -33.04 -30.29 28.60
CA LEU A 7 -31.63 -30.36 28.19
C LEU A 7 -31.23 -28.98 27.66
N LEU A 8 -30.33 -28.30 28.39
CA LEU A 8 -29.59 -27.16 27.86
C LEU A 8 -28.63 -27.67 26.77
N ALA A 9 -28.87 -27.26 25.53
CA ALA A 9 -27.86 -27.31 24.48
C ALA A 9 -26.99 -26.07 24.62
N VAL A 10 -25.78 -26.24 25.17
CA VAL A 10 -24.70 -25.25 25.06
C VAL A 10 -24.20 -25.32 23.62
N GLY A 11 -24.66 -24.40 22.78
CA GLY A 11 -24.06 -24.18 21.47
C GLY A 11 -22.68 -23.56 21.65
N LEU A 12 -21.62 -24.36 21.48
CA LEU A 12 -20.31 -23.79 21.19
C LEU A 12 -20.42 -23.09 19.85
N GLY A 13 -20.40 -21.75 19.88
CA GLY A 13 -20.11 -20.95 18.69
C GLY A 13 -18.70 -21.29 18.24
N LEU A 14 -18.60 -22.07 17.16
CA LEU A 14 -17.38 -22.14 16.37
C LEU A 14 -17.19 -20.74 15.77
N CYS A 15 -16.37 -19.90 16.41
CA CYS A 15 -15.79 -18.75 15.75
C CYS A 15 -14.97 -19.30 14.58
N SER A 16 -15.54 -19.22 13.38
CA SER A 16 -14.77 -19.36 12.15
C SER A 16 -13.74 -18.24 12.16
N SER A 17 -12.50 -18.56 12.54
CA SER A 17 -11.36 -17.68 12.36
C SER A 17 -11.19 -17.42 10.87
N VAL A 18 -11.75 -16.31 10.38
CA VAL A 18 -11.46 -15.79 9.05
C VAL A 18 -10.00 -15.37 9.09
N MET A 19 -9.13 -16.14 8.45
CA MET A 19 -7.73 -15.76 8.32
C MET A 19 -7.66 -14.67 7.25
N SER A 20 -7.34 -13.44 7.64
CA SER A 20 -7.11 -12.32 6.73
C SER A 20 -5.88 -12.51 5.83
N HIS A 21 -5.08 -13.55 6.10
CA HIS A 21 -3.94 -14.02 5.32
C HIS A 21 -3.95 -15.56 5.23
N PRO A 22 -4.83 -16.18 4.43
CA PRO A 22 -4.81 -17.64 4.23
C PRO A 22 -3.48 -18.05 3.59
N GLY A 23 -2.72 -18.95 4.23
CA GLY A 23 -1.50 -19.53 3.68
C GLY A 23 -0.18 -18.87 4.11
N GLU A 24 -0.19 -17.69 4.73
CA GLU A 24 1.04 -17.09 5.27
C GLU A 24 1.53 -17.84 6.52
N ALA A 25 2.49 -18.76 6.33
CA ALA A 25 3.18 -19.46 7.40
C ALA A 25 4.53 -18.79 7.68
N HIS A 26 4.60 -18.03 8.77
CA HIS A 26 5.80 -17.28 9.15
C HIS A 26 6.60 -18.03 10.22
N ASP A 27 7.83 -18.46 9.94
CA ASP A 27 8.76 -18.93 10.99
C ASP A 27 9.13 -17.73 11.88
N PRO A 28 8.76 -17.71 13.18
CA PRO A 28 9.02 -16.56 14.05
C PRO A 28 10.51 -16.21 14.15
N LYS A 29 11.41 -17.20 14.03
CA LYS A 29 12.86 -16.95 14.08
C LYS A 29 13.39 -16.38 12.77
N HIS A 30 12.83 -16.79 11.65
CA HIS A 30 13.13 -16.23 10.33
C HIS A 30 12.66 -14.78 10.25
N MET A 31 11.39 -14.53 10.59
CA MET A 31 10.85 -13.17 10.64
C MET A 31 11.67 -12.25 11.55
N ALA A 32 12.05 -12.71 12.74
CA ALA A 32 12.85 -11.89 13.65
C ALA A 32 14.22 -11.48 13.05
N ARG A 33 14.84 -12.34 12.22
CA ARG A 33 16.09 -12.01 11.51
C ARG A 33 15.84 -11.02 10.38
N GLU A 34 14.81 -11.24 9.57
CA GLU A 34 14.44 -10.33 8.49
C GLU A 34 14.08 -8.94 9.02
N ILE A 35 13.25 -8.87 10.07
CA ILE A 35 12.90 -7.63 10.77
C ILE A 35 14.17 -6.91 11.26
N HIS A 36 15.13 -7.64 11.85
CA HIS A 36 16.37 -7.03 12.32
C HIS A 36 17.24 -6.49 11.17
N ALA A 37 17.41 -7.25 10.09
CA ALA A 37 18.17 -6.81 8.91
C ALA A 37 17.54 -5.57 8.29
N ARG A 38 16.23 -5.59 8.11
CA ARG A 38 15.41 -4.48 7.60
C ARG A 38 15.50 -3.23 8.48
N ASN A 39 15.37 -3.37 9.81
CA ASN A 39 15.48 -2.23 10.73
C ASN A 39 16.90 -1.63 10.71
N ASN A 40 17.95 -2.44 10.56
CA ASN A 40 19.31 -1.96 10.39
C ASN A 40 19.47 -1.17 9.07
N MET A 41 18.88 -1.66 7.98
CA MET A 41 18.86 -0.95 6.69
C MET A 41 18.11 0.38 6.81
N ALA A 42 16.94 0.39 7.47
CA ALA A 42 16.17 1.61 7.73
C ALA A 42 16.99 2.64 8.52
N ALA A 43 17.73 2.18 9.53
CA ALA A 43 18.60 3.05 10.30
C ALA A 43 19.80 3.61 9.51
N ILE A 44 20.37 2.84 8.57
CA ILE A 44 21.42 3.30 7.67
C ILE A 44 20.87 4.32 6.67
N GLY A 45 19.72 4.02 6.05
CA GLY A 45 19.05 4.90 5.09
C GLY A 45 18.71 6.25 5.73
N ARG A 46 18.14 6.25 6.94
CA ARG A 46 17.85 7.47 7.69
C ARG A 46 19.10 8.31 7.96
N ARG A 47 20.20 7.73 8.45
CA ARG A 47 21.45 8.48 8.67
C ARG A 47 22.00 9.08 7.38
N SER A 48 21.88 8.35 6.28
CA SER A 48 22.31 8.81 4.96
C SER A 48 21.45 10.00 4.51
N MET A 49 20.13 9.92 4.68
CA MET A 49 19.19 11.02 4.39
C MET A 49 19.40 12.24 5.28
N GLU A 50 19.64 12.05 6.59
CA GLU A 50 19.95 13.16 7.50
C GLU A 50 21.19 13.92 7.04
N SER A 51 22.22 13.20 6.58
CA SER A 51 23.49 13.81 6.14
C SER A 51 23.37 14.75 4.94
N CYS A 52 22.34 14.55 4.10
CA CYS A 52 22.13 15.30 2.86
C CYS A 52 20.89 16.19 2.87
N SER A 53 20.03 16.07 3.89
CA SER A 53 18.79 16.84 4.05
C SER A 53 19.00 18.37 4.01
N GLY A 54 20.19 18.83 4.45
CA GLY A 54 20.58 20.24 4.40
C GLY A 54 21.17 20.70 3.07
N SER A 55 21.35 19.83 2.08
CA SER A 55 21.95 20.19 0.80
C SER A 55 21.06 21.13 -0.02
N ALA A 56 21.67 21.92 -0.92
CA ALA A 56 20.91 22.81 -1.80
C ALA A 56 19.91 22.05 -2.70
N ALA A 57 20.26 20.83 -3.13
CA ALA A 57 19.38 19.97 -3.92
C ALA A 57 18.17 19.51 -3.09
N ALA A 58 18.38 19.05 -1.85
CA ALA A 58 17.31 18.64 -0.95
C ALA A 58 16.38 19.81 -0.59
N GLN A 59 16.94 20.99 -0.34
CA GLN A 59 16.15 22.21 -0.10
C GLN A 59 15.33 22.62 -1.33
N ALA A 60 15.92 22.54 -2.54
CA ALA A 60 15.21 22.83 -3.78
C ALA A 60 14.07 21.83 -4.03
N LEU A 61 14.29 20.54 -3.76
CA LEU A 61 13.25 19.50 -3.85
C LEU A 61 12.12 19.77 -2.84
N LYS A 62 12.46 20.12 -1.60
CA LYS A 62 11.48 20.49 -0.57
C LYS A 62 10.63 21.67 -1.02
N ALA A 63 11.25 22.73 -1.55
CA ALA A 63 10.55 23.91 -2.06
C ALA A 63 9.57 23.55 -3.21
N ARG A 64 9.99 22.70 -4.15
CA ARG A 64 9.12 22.21 -5.23
C ARG A 64 7.97 21.36 -4.69
N SER A 65 8.21 20.51 -3.70
CA SER A 65 7.17 19.73 -3.05
C SER A 65 6.12 20.60 -2.35
N ILE A 66 6.54 21.66 -1.65
CA ILE A 66 5.63 22.62 -1.00
C ILE A 66 4.76 23.32 -2.06
N GLU A 67 5.36 23.81 -3.13
CA GLU A 67 4.65 24.52 -4.20
C GLU A 67 3.66 23.59 -4.90
N ARG A 68 4.09 22.38 -5.26
CA ARG A 68 3.24 21.36 -5.91
C ARG A 68 2.02 21.03 -5.07
N ARG A 69 2.21 20.72 -3.78
CA ARG A 69 1.13 20.38 -2.84
C ARG A 69 0.18 21.56 -2.63
N THR A 70 0.72 22.76 -2.46
CA THR A 70 -0.06 24.01 -2.34
C THR A 70 -0.95 24.22 -3.57
N SER A 71 -0.36 24.15 -4.75
CA SER A 71 -1.07 24.32 -6.01
C SER A 71 -2.11 23.22 -6.24
N ARG A 72 -1.80 21.97 -5.90
CA ARG A 72 -2.73 20.84 -5.99
C ARG A 72 -3.93 21.00 -5.07
N VAL A 73 -3.72 21.32 -3.79
CA VAL A 73 -4.83 21.54 -2.84
C VAL A 73 -5.70 22.72 -3.25
N ARG A 74 -5.11 23.83 -3.71
CA ARG A 74 -5.88 24.96 -4.26
C ARG A 74 -6.74 24.54 -5.44
N ALA A 75 -6.18 23.78 -6.39
CA ALA A 75 -6.91 23.30 -7.56
C ALA A 75 -8.05 22.34 -7.19
N LEU A 76 -7.80 21.40 -6.26
CA LEU A 76 -8.82 20.45 -5.78
C LEU A 76 -9.98 21.17 -5.09
N ARG A 77 -9.67 22.14 -4.25
CA ARG A 77 -10.67 22.98 -3.56
C ARG A 77 -11.47 23.82 -4.53
N ALA A 78 -10.82 24.45 -5.51
CA ALA A 78 -11.49 25.21 -6.56
C ALA A 78 -12.43 24.33 -7.38
N LYS A 79 -11.96 23.13 -7.81
CA LYS A 79 -12.78 22.13 -8.54
C LYS A 79 -14.01 21.69 -7.73
N ARG A 80 -13.95 21.78 -6.40
CA ARG A 80 -15.02 21.38 -5.46
C ARG A 80 -15.83 22.54 -4.91
N GLY A 81 -15.55 23.78 -5.31
CA GLY A 81 -16.23 24.97 -4.77
C GLY A 81 -15.94 25.25 -3.29
N ILE A 82 -14.86 24.71 -2.73
CA ILE A 82 -14.54 24.84 -1.30
C ILE A 82 -13.86 26.19 -1.05
N THR A 83 -14.49 27.01 -0.22
CA THR A 83 -14.02 28.35 0.15
C THR A 83 -13.63 28.49 1.63
N SER A 84 -14.00 27.53 2.48
CA SER A 84 -13.66 27.50 3.90
C SER A 84 -12.14 27.33 4.11
N PRO A 85 -11.51 27.94 5.13
CA PRO A 85 -10.07 27.80 5.34
C PRO A 85 -9.63 26.33 5.54
N SER A 86 -8.42 25.98 5.10
CA SER A 86 -7.91 24.61 5.26
C SER A 86 -7.60 24.30 6.73
N LYS A 87 -8.11 23.20 7.26
CA LYS A 87 -7.74 22.68 8.58
C LYS A 87 -6.63 21.65 8.44
N LYS A 88 -5.49 21.87 9.12
CA LYS A 88 -4.46 20.86 9.30
C LYS A 88 -4.75 20.11 10.60
N TYR A 89 -5.06 18.82 10.50
CA TYR A 89 -5.05 17.94 11.67
C TYR A 89 -3.67 17.29 11.74
N ARG A 90 -2.91 17.60 12.78
CA ARG A 90 -1.73 16.80 13.16
C ARG A 90 -2.13 16.02 14.42
N ARG A 91 -1.64 14.78 14.50
CA ARG A 91 -1.61 13.88 15.66
C ARG A 91 -1.81 14.64 16.98
N ASP A 92 -2.90 14.34 17.67
CA ASP A 92 -3.18 14.85 19.00
C ASP A 92 -2.02 14.48 19.96
N THR A 93 -1.65 15.40 20.84
CA THR A 93 -0.71 15.20 21.95
C THR A 93 -1.15 14.12 22.94
N ASP A 94 -2.46 13.89 23.11
CA ASP A 94 -2.96 12.83 24.00
C ASP A 94 -2.76 11.43 23.37
N ASP A 95 -2.87 11.31 22.04
CA ASP A 95 -2.52 10.09 21.29
C ASP A 95 -1.00 9.84 21.24
N LEU A 96 -0.21 10.93 21.35
CA LEU A 96 1.24 10.90 21.38
C LEU A 96 1.76 10.26 22.67
N THR A 97 1.07 10.46 23.80
CA THR A 97 1.56 10.00 25.12
C THR A 97 1.61 8.45 25.22
N SER A 98 0.74 7.75 24.48
CA SER A 98 0.73 6.28 24.37
C SER A 98 1.80 5.75 23.39
N TRP A 99 2.24 6.61 22.45
CA TRP A 99 3.19 6.29 21.37
C TRP A 99 4.63 6.75 21.71
N GLU A 100 4.79 7.74 22.61
CA GLU A 100 6.03 8.37 23.07
C GLU A 100 6.89 7.50 24.00
N ASP A 101 6.32 6.43 24.56
CA ASP A 101 7.10 5.42 25.29
C ASP A 101 8.03 4.63 24.33
N VAL A 102 7.85 4.79 23.01
CA VAL A 102 8.81 4.41 21.97
C VAL A 102 9.34 5.69 21.30
N ASN A 103 10.66 5.80 21.19
CA ASN A 103 11.39 7.06 21.02
C ASN A 103 11.30 7.61 19.59
N HIS A 104 10.23 8.35 19.25
CA HIS A 104 10.02 8.96 17.92
C HIS A 104 10.36 10.46 17.91
N ASN A 105 11.64 10.75 18.08
CA ASN A 105 12.17 12.11 18.11
C ASN A 105 12.08 12.78 16.71
N MET A 106 11.23 13.82 16.60
CA MET A 106 11.46 15.12 15.94
C MET A 106 10.27 15.62 15.10
N THR A 107 9.29 16.22 15.77
CA THR A 107 8.66 17.45 15.25
C THR A 107 8.25 18.30 16.42
N GLY A 108 8.77 19.53 16.49
CA GLY A 108 8.32 20.52 17.45
C GLY A 108 6.81 20.71 17.37
N SER A 109 6.19 20.95 18.52
CA SER A 109 4.81 21.39 18.66
C SER A 109 4.61 22.72 17.94
N VAL A 110 4.07 22.68 16.73
CA VAL A 110 3.60 23.89 16.03
C VAL A 110 2.08 23.88 16.08
N SER A 111 1.51 24.87 16.77
CA SER A 111 0.05 25.08 16.81
C SER A 111 -0.38 25.65 15.46
N TYR A 112 -0.77 24.77 14.54
CA TYR A 112 -1.37 25.16 13.28
C TYR A 112 -2.88 25.23 13.45
N ASP A 113 -3.47 26.37 13.11
CA ASP A 113 -4.92 26.55 13.04
C ASP A 113 -5.39 26.75 11.59
N MET A 114 -6.69 27.00 11.43
CA MET A 114 -7.32 27.21 10.12
C MET A 114 -6.80 28.44 9.36
N PHE A 115 -6.03 29.33 10.00
CA PHE A 115 -5.43 30.51 9.39
C PHE A 115 -3.97 30.28 8.98
N THR A 116 -3.40 29.10 9.26
CA THR A 116 -2.05 28.74 8.84
C THR A 116 -1.94 28.71 7.31
N PRO A 117 -0.96 29.41 6.71
CA PRO A 117 -0.68 29.30 5.28
C PRO A 117 -0.36 27.86 4.85
N LEU A 118 -0.91 27.43 3.70
CA LEU A 118 -0.62 26.10 3.13
C LEU A 118 0.88 25.83 2.96
N ALA A 119 1.68 26.85 2.65
CA ALA A 119 3.13 26.70 2.53
C ALA A 119 3.76 26.22 3.84
N ASP A 120 3.36 26.80 4.98
CA ASP A 120 3.83 26.42 6.31
C ASP A 120 3.31 25.02 6.71
N ILE A 121 2.09 24.68 6.27
CA ILE A 121 1.52 23.34 6.44
C ILE A 121 2.38 22.28 5.75
N PHE A 122 2.82 22.53 4.52
CA PHE A 122 3.62 21.59 3.73
C PHE A 122 5.13 21.67 4.02
N ASP A 123 5.59 22.71 4.69
CA ASP A 123 6.98 22.86 5.13
C ASP A 123 7.30 22.04 6.40
N ALA A 124 6.28 21.76 7.21
CA ALA A 124 6.40 20.96 8.43
C ALA A 124 7.06 19.61 8.13
N ASN A 125 8.16 19.33 8.84
CA ASN A 125 9.10 18.22 8.63
C ASN A 125 8.40 16.93 8.17
N SER A 126 8.46 16.65 6.85
CA SER A 126 8.16 15.33 6.32
C SER A 126 9.43 14.52 6.52
N SER A 127 9.39 13.63 7.51
CA SER A 127 10.50 12.74 7.80
C SER A 127 10.77 11.88 6.56
N CYS A 128 11.89 12.13 5.90
CA CYS A 128 12.37 11.31 4.79
C CYS A 128 12.96 10.04 5.37
N ILE A 129 12.14 9.01 5.51
CA ILE A 129 12.58 7.80 6.19
C ILE A 129 12.47 6.60 5.26
N LEU A 130 13.49 5.72 5.30
CA LEU A 130 13.47 4.46 4.56
C LEU A 130 12.32 3.61 5.10
N SER A 131 11.33 3.33 4.24
CA SER A 131 10.28 2.40 4.66
C SER A 131 10.86 1.00 4.77
N PRO A 132 10.62 0.29 5.88
CA PRO A 132 10.87 -1.12 5.91
C PRO A 132 9.99 -1.82 4.88
N GLU A 133 10.55 -2.85 4.26
CA GLU A 133 9.79 -3.77 3.42
C GLU A 133 8.85 -4.61 4.27
N ILE A 134 7.61 -4.76 3.81
CA ILE A 134 6.61 -5.63 4.44
C ILE A 134 5.80 -6.37 3.37
N THR A 135 4.79 -7.12 3.79
CA THR A 135 4.01 -7.98 2.90
C THR A 135 3.27 -7.21 1.80
N ALA A 136 3.35 -7.73 0.57
CA ALA A 136 2.42 -7.43 -0.51
C ALA A 136 1.00 -7.95 -0.20
N GLY A 137 0.86 -8.86 0.78
CA GLY A 137 -0.41 -9.47 1.14
C GLY A 137 -0.98 -10.35 0.02
N PRO A 138 -2.13 -10.98 0.24
CA PRO A 138 -2.68 -11.98 -0.67
C PRO A 138 -3.45 -11.36 -1.84
N TYR A 139 -3.27 -10.06 -2.12
CA TYR A 139 -4.14 -9.32 -3.06
C TYR A 139 -3.37 -8.55 -4.13
N TYR A 140 -2.05 -8.67 -4.23
CA TYR A 140 -1.29 -7.99 -5.28
C TYR A 140 -1.57 -8.61 -6.66
N VAL A 141 -1.88 -7.74 -7.63
CA VAL A 141 -2.17 -8.12 -9.02
C VAL A 141 -1.12 -7.47 -9.92
N VAL A 142 -0.46 -8.27 -10.75
CA VAL A 142 0.55 -7.78 -11.69
C VAL A 142 -0.10 -7.34 -13.01
N GLY A 143 0.46 -6.30 -13.65
CA GLY A 143 -0.01 -5.83 -14.95
C GLY A 143 -1.17 -4.84 -14.88
N GLU A 144 -1.32 -4.17 -13.76
CA GLU A 144 -2.34 -3.14 -13.52
C GLU A 144 -2.27 -1.97 -14.51
N PHE A 145 -3.38 -1.23 -14.60
CA PHE A 145 -3.50 -0.10 -15.51
C PHE A 145 -2.68 1.10 -15.05
N LEU A 146 -2.01 1.77 -16.01
CA LEU A 146 -1.39 3.07 -15.80
C LEU A 146 -2.47 4.15 -15.70
N ARG A 147 -2.83 4.53 -14.48
CA ARG A 147 -3.88 5.53 -14.21
C ARG A 147 -3.68 6.24 -12.89
N SER A 148 -3.95 7.55 -12.88
CA SER A 148 -3.93 8.35 -11.65
C SER A 148 -5.23 8.25 -10.87
N ASN A 149 -6.38 8.21 -11.55
CA ASN A 149 -7.67 8.01 -10.92
C ASN A 149 -8.00 6.50 -10.92
N VAL A 150 -8.07 5.91 -9.74
CA VAL A 150 -8.39 4.50 -9.54
C VAL A 150 -9.84 4.28 -9.08
N ILE A 151 -10.63 5.35 -8.98
CA ILE A 151 -12.05 5.31 -8.61
C ILE A 151 -12.86 4.83 -9.81
N GLU A 152 -13.56 3.71 -9.63
CA GLU A 152 -14.60 3.24 -10.53
C GLU A 152 -15.95 3.45 -9.83
N SER A 153 -16.78 4.35 -10.35
CA SER A 153 -17.97 4.88 -9.65
C SER A 153 -19.01 3.81 -9.28
N GLU A 154 -18.97 2.65 -9.92
CA GLU A 154 -19.84 1.53 -9.58
C GLU A 154 -19.50 0.92 -8.20
N TYR A 155 -18.22 0.94 -7.81
CA TYR A 155 -17.70 0.20 -6.65
C TYR A 155 -17.09 1.09 -5.55
N CYS A 156 -16.87 2.37 -5.85
CA CYS A 156 -15.99 3.26 -5.07
C CYS A 156 -16.71 4.43 -4.40
N ASP A 157 -17.95 4.23 -3.91
CA ASP A 157 -18.57 5.22 -3.05
C ASP A 157 -17.75 5.36 -1.75
N GLY A 158 -17.37 6.59 -1.40
CA GLY A 158 -16.52 6.84 -0.23
C GLY A 158 -15.98 8.27 -0.15
N VAL A 159 -15.17 8.52 0.88
CA VAL A 159 -14.51 9.79 1.11
C VAL A 159 -13.36 9.92 0.11
N PRO A 160 -13.34 10.96 -0.76
CA PRO A 160 -12.27 11.14 -1.74
C PRO A 160 -10.91 11.33 -1.06
N LEU A 161 -9.90 10.56 -1.48
CA LEU A 161 -8.54 10.64 -1.02
C LEU A 161 -7.60 10.95 -2.20
N PHE A 162 -6.86 12.04 -2.08
CA PHE A 162 -5.82 12.45 -3.02
C PHE A 162 -4.46 12.15 -2.40
N LEU A 163 -3.82 11.09 -2.87
CA LEU A 163 -2.58 10.58 -2.30
C LEU A 163 -1.38 10.99 -3.15
N GLU A 164 -0.43 11.70 -2.55
CA GLU A 164 0.88 11.96 -3.15
C GLU A 164 1.97 11.13 -2.46
N VAL A 165 2.74 10.38 -3.24
CA VAL A 165 3.90 9.63 -2.73
C VAL A 165 5.14 10.10 -3.46
N GLN A 166 6.17 10.50 -2.69
CA GLN A 166 7.47 10.91 -3.23
C GLN A 166 8.55 9.91 -2.87
N TYR A 167 9.27 9.41 -3.87
CA TYR A 167 10.37 8.47 -3.71
C TYR A 167 11.72 9.19 -3.80
N VAL A 168 12.56 8.96 -2.81
CA VAL A 168 13.93 9.51 -2.74
C VAL A 168 14.90 8.37 -2.49
N ASP A 169 15.98 8.32 -3.27
CA ASP A 169 17.01 7.30 -3.10
C ASP A 169 17.86 7.64 -1.86
N VAL A 170 17.97 6.71 -0.92
CA VAL A 170 18.64 6.95 0.35
C VAL A 170 20.16 7.04 0.24
N ALA A 171 20.75 6.56 -0.85
CA ALA A 171 22.19 6.60 -1.07
C ALA A 171 22.65 7.94 -1.67
N SER A 172 21.84 8.51 -2.56
CA SER A 172 22.14 9.75 -3.31
C SER A 172 21.35 10.97 -2.85
N CYS A 173 20.28 10.76 -2.08
CA CYS A 173 19.31 11.77 -1.67
C CYS A 173 18.66 12.52 -2.84
N GLN A 174 18.66 11.90 -4.01
CA GLN A 174 18.00 12.41 -5.20
C GLN A 174 16.63 11.76 -5.35
N PRO A 175 15.67 12.45 -5.97
CA PRO A 175 14.44 11.81 -6.39
C PRO A 175 14.69 10.55 -7.23
N VAL A 176 13.76 9.60 -7.16
CA VAL A 176 13.77 8.39 -8.01
C VAL A 176 12.75 8.57 -9.15
N PRO A 177 13.14 9.11 -10.31
CA PRO A 177 12.25 9.22 -11.45
C PRO A 177 12.11 7.87 -12.18
N VAL A 178 11.04 7.72 -12.97
CA VAL A 178 10.81 6.56 -13.84
C VAL A 178 10.71 5.23 -13.07
N ALA A 179 10.28 5.27 -11.81
CA ALA A 179 9.87 4.09 -11.05
C ALA A 179 8.36 3.88 -11.24
N ALA A 180 7.94 2.63 -11.48
CA ALA A 180 6.52 2.29 -11.51
C ALA A 180 6.04 2.01 -10.09
N VAL A 181 4.99 2.70 -9.68
CA VAL A 181 4.40 2.60 -8.34
C VAL A 181 2.99 2.09 -8.47
N ASP A 182 2.76 0.91 -7.95
CA ASP A 182 1.46 0.28 -7.80
C ASP A 182 0.83 0.73 -6.48
N ILE A 183 -0.47 1.03 -6.51
CA ILE A 183 -1.31 1.10 -5.31
C ILE A 183 -2.48 0.14 -5.43
N TRP A 184 -2.89 -0.41 -4.29
CA TRP A 184 -4.18 -1.08 -4.14
C TRP A 184 -4.71 -0.91 -2.73
N ASN A 185 -6.03 -0.81 -2.59
CA ASN A 185 -6.69 -0.79 -1.29
C ASN A 185 -8.11 -1.34 -1.37
N ALA A 186 -8.66 -1.72 -0.22
CA ALA A 186 -10.05 -2.13 -0.11
C ALA A 186 -11.00 -0.95 -0.37
N ASN A 187 -12.22 -1.25 -0.82
CA ASN A 187 -13.31 -0.29 -0.87
C ASN A 187 -13.79 0.10 0.55
N ALA A 188 -14.78 0.98 0.64
CA ALA A 188 -15.26 1.54 1.92
C ALA A 188 -15.79 0.50 2.91
N THR A 189 -16.12 -0.72 2.47
CA THR A 189 -16.62 -1.82 3.31
C THR A 189 -15.62 -2.97 3.43
N GLY A 190 -14.35 -2.76 3.05
CA GLY A 190 -13.29 -3.73 3.26
C GLY A 190 -13.12 -4.80 2.17
N VAL A 191 -13.61 -4.56 0.95
CA VAL A 191 -13.52 -5.51 -0.18
C VAL A 191 -12.49 -5.05 -1.22
N TYR A 192 -11.59 -5.95 -1.61
CA TYR A 192 -10.64 -5.78 -2.70
C TYR A 192 -11.21 -6.28 -4.04
N SER A 193 -10.88 -5.57 -5.12
CA SER A 193 -11.15 -5.97 -6.51
C SER A 193 -10.21 -7.10 -6.98
N GLY A 194 -10.55 -7.76 -8.08
CA GLY A 194 -9.67 -8.68 -8.83
C GLY A 194 -9.37 -10.03 -8.18
N ILE A 195 -9.56 -10.20 -6.87
CA ILE A 195 -9.20 -11.42 -6.14
C ILE A 195 -10.36 -11.85 -5.25
N SER A 196 -10.92 -13.05 -5.48
CA SER A 196 -11.90 -13.66 -4.58
C SER A 196 -11.26 -14.82 -3.81
N VAL A 197 -11.24 -14.70 -2.48
CA VAL A 197 -10.73 -15.71 -1.53
C VAL A 197 -11.62 -15.73 -0.29
N SER A 198 -11.45 -16.72 0.60
CA SER A 198 -12.20 -16.76 1.85
C SER A 198 -12.04 -15.45 2.64
N GLY A 199 -13.14 -14.72 2.85
CA GLY A 199 -13.16 -13.41 3.53
C GLY A 199 -13.11 -12.19 2.59
N ASN A 200 -12.89 -12.36 1.29
CA ASN A 200 -12.97 -11.29 0.29
C ASN A 200 -13.66 -11.77 -0.99
N GLU A 201 -14.82 -11.21 -1.31
CA GLU A 201 -15.54 -11.50 -2.54
C GLU A 201 -15.50 -10.29 -3.47
N ALA A 202 -14.63 -10.32 -4.47
CA ALA A 202 -14.45 -9.21 -5.39
C ALA A 202 -15.71 -8.98 -6.23
N GLU A 203 -16.39 -7.85 -6.03
CA GLU A 203 -17.43 -7.41 -6.95
C GLU A 203 -16.84 -7.23 -8.36
N GLY A 204 -17.54 -7.68 -9.40
CA GLY A 204 -16.98 -7.78 -10.76
C GLY A 204 -15.99 -8.94 -10.98
N GLY A 205 -15.69 -9.73 -9.94
CA GLY A 205 -14.84 -10.91 -9.99
C GLY A 205 -13.38 -10.61 -10.34
N VAL A 206 -12.71 -11.58 -10.97
CA VAL A 206 -11.29 -11.48 -11.32
C VAL A 206 -10.95 -10.33 -12.28
N ASN A 207 -11.94 -9.82 -13.01
CA ASN A 207 -11.76 -8.73 -13.97
C ASN A 207 -11.93 -7.33 -13.37
N SER A 208 -12.34 -7.20 -12.11
CA SER A 208 -12.50 -5.89 -11.51
C SER A 208 -11.15 -5.28 -11.16
N THR A 209 -11.02 -3.97 -11.41
CA THR A 209 -9.76 -3.26 -11.21
C THR A 209 -9.88 -2.09 -10.24
N TYR A 210 -11.07 -1.79 -9.72
CA TYR A 210 -11.32 -0.62 -8.88
C TYR A 210 -10.32 -0.50 -7.72
N LEU A 211 -9.92 0.73 -7.41
CA LEU A 211 -8.96 1.07 -6.35
C LEU A 211 -7.57 0.45 -6.52
N ARG A 212 -7.23 0.03 -7.75
CA ARG A 212 -5.90 -0.43 -8.17
C ARG A 212 -5.37 0.43 -9.31
N GLY A 213 -4.07 0.67 -9.33
CA GLY A 213 -3.45 1.35 -10.46
C GLY A 213 -1.98 1.64 -10.28
N VAL A 214 -1.36 1.98 -11.41
CA VAL A 214 0.06 2.24 -11.52
C VAL A 214 0.28 3.67 -11.95
N GLN A 215 1.32 4.30 -11.43
CA GLN A 215 1.91 5.48 -12.04
C GLN A 215 3.42 5.41 -12.11
N ILE A 216 3.98 6.15 -13.07
CA ILE A 216 5.42 6.32 -13.20
C ILE A 216 5.81 7.60 -12.47
N THR A 217 6.81 7.53 -11.59
CA THR A 217 7.32 8.70 -10.88
C THR A 217 7.87 9.75 -11.86
N ASP A 218 7.54 11.01 -11.61
CA ASP A 218 8.04 12.14 -12.39
C ASP A 218 9.51 12.48 -12.04
N HIS A 219 10.03 13.57 -12.61
CA HIS A 219 11.40 14.05 -12.35
C HIS A 219 11.70 14.39 -10.87
N ASP A 220 10.66 14.62 -10.07
CA ASP A 220 10.74 14.89 -8.63
C ASP A 220 10.47 13.62 -7.81
N GLY A 221 10.37 12.45 -8.46
CA GLY A 221 10.15 11.15 -7.83
C GLY A 221 8.71 10.96 -7.36
N VAL A 222 7.74 11.66 -7.96
CA VAL A 222 6.38 11.76 -7.41
C VAL A 222 5.37 11.02 -8.25
N VAL A 223 4.44 10.34 -7.56
CA VAL A 223 3.17 9.85 -8.11
C VAL A 223 2.00 10.45 -7.35
N GLN A 224 0.85 10.63 -8.01
CA GLN A 224 -0.34 11.27 -7.43
C GLN A 224 -1.63 10.52 -7.80
N PHE A 225 -2.24 9.83 -6.85
CA PHE A 225 -3.46 9.06 -7.07
C PHE A 225 -4.73 9.79 -6.59
N GLU A 226 -5.83 9.58 -7.30
CA GLU A 226 -7.20 9.86 -6.85
C GLU A 226 -7.85 8.51 -6.51
N THR A 227 -8.13 8.28 -5.23
CA THR A 227 -8.74 7.05 -4.68
C THR A 227 -9.81 7.44 -3.64
N ILE A 228 -10.34 6.48 -2.89
CA ILE A 228 -11.13 6.74 -1.67
C ILE A 228 -10.32 6.33 -0.43
N PHE A 229 -10.65 6.92 0.72
CA PHE A 229 -10.12 6.43 1.99
C PHE A 229 -10.51 4.94 2.14
N PRO A 230 -9.58 4.03 2.46
CA PRO A 230 -9.89 2.60 2.49
C PRO A 230 -10.81 2.24 3.66
N GLY A 231 -11.72 1.29 3.44
CA GLY A 231 -12.50 0.69 4.53
C GLY A 231 -11.69 -0.37 5.29
N HIS A 232 -12.07 -0.62 6.54
CA HIS A 232 -11.49 -1.70 7.33
C HIS A 232 -12.06 -3.06 6.93
N TYR A 233 -11.26 -4.10 7.16
CA TYR A 233 -11.69 -5.49 7.10
C TYR A 233 -11.11 -6.26 8.29
N GLN A 234 -11.75 -7.36 8.65
CA GLN A 234 -11.42 -8.08 9.88
C GLN A 234 -9.93 -8.46 9.93
N GLY A 235 -9.30 -8.25 11.09
CA GLY A 235 -7.95 -8.72 11.41
C GLY A 235 -6.81 -7.85 10.89
N ARG A 236 -7.10 -6.69 10.29
CA ARG A 236 -6.10 -5.75 9.78
C ARG A 236 -6.46 -4.30 10.09
N ALA A 237 -5.48 -3.49 10.49
CA ALA A 237 -5.65 -2.04 10.57
C ALA A 237 -5.94 -1.46 9.19
N THR A 238 -6.61 -0.32 9.11
CA THR A 238 -6.97 0.31 7.83
C THR A 238 -5.70 0.76 7.08
N HIS A 239 -5.52 0.33 5.82
CA HIS A 239 -4.29 0.59 5.07
C HIS A 239 -4.48 0.74 3.55
N THR A 240 -3.45 1.31 2.91
CA THR A 240 -3.27 1.34 1.45
C THR A 240 -1.93 0.70 1.12
N HIS A 241 -1.91 -0.27 0.21
CA HIS A 241 -0.66 -0.89 -0.21
C HIS A 241 0.07 -0.05 -1.26
N LEU A 242 1.40 -0.20 -1.27
CA LEU A 242 2.33 0.37 -2.23
C LEU A 242 3.33 -0.70 -2.66
N LEU A 243 3.65 -0.75 -3.94
CA LEU A 243 4.77 -1.53 -4.45
C LEU A 243 5.49 -0.74 -5.53
N THR A 244 6.81 -0.76 -5.55
CA THR A 244 7.61 0.05 -6.46
C THR A 244 8.59 -0.78 -7.24
N HIS A 245 8.39 -0.83 -8.55
CA HIS A 245 9.30 -1.43 -9.51
C HIS A 245 10.25 -0.39 -10.07
N THR A 246 11.55 -0.70 -10.07
CA THR A 246 12.51 0.04 -10.89
C THR A 246 12.59 -0.62 -12.26
N ASN A 247 12.89 0.17 -13.30
CA ASN A 247 13.09 -0.36 -14.66
C ASN A 247 11.85 -1.07 -15.28
N ALA A 248 10.65 -0.70 -14.85
CA ALA A 248 9.40 -1.16 -15.46
C ALA A 248 9.25 -0.60 -16.88
N THR A 249 8.62 -1.38 -17.77
CA THR A 249 8.35 -0.94 -19.15
C THR A 249 6.86 -0.66 -19.34
N VAL A 250 6.50 0.53 -19.80
CA VAL A 250 5.11 0.85 -20.17
C VAL A 250 4.76 0.16 -21.48
N MET A 251 3.67 -0.59 -21.47
CA MET A 251 3.17 -1.36 -22.61
C MET A 251 2.19 -0.51 -23.46
N PRO A 252 2.07 -0.76 -24.78
CA PRO A 252 1.16 0.01 -25.65
C PRO A 252 -0.32 -0.04 -25.27
N ASN A 253 -0.74 -1.07 -24.55
CA ASN A 253 -2.11 -1.26 -24.05
C ASN A 253 -2.41 -0.44 -22.76
N GLY A 254 -1.45 0.36 -22.27
CA GLY A 254 -1.62 1.17 -21.07
C GLY A 254 -1.41 0.42 -19.76
N THR A 255 -0.81 -0.78 -19.79
CA THR A 255 -0.32 -1.49 -18.59
C THR A 255 1.20 -1.36 -18.46
N ILE A 256 1.77 -1.94 -17.40
CA ILE A 256 3.22 -2.08 -17.23
C ILE A 256 3.65 -3.55 -17.35
N SER A 257 4.81 -3.79 -17.95
CA SER A 257 5.53 -5.06 -17.82
C SER A 257 6.45 -4.97 -16.61
N VAL A 258 6.13 -5.77 -15.59
CA VAL A 258 6.90 -5.86 -14.34
C VAL A 258 7.25 -7.29 -13.93
N TRP A 259 7.01 -8.27 -14.80
CA TRP A 259 7.31 -9.68 -14.53
C TRP A 259 8.79 -9.94 -14.20
N ASP A 260 9.68 -9.19 -14.83
CA ASP A 260 11.14 -9.27 -14.61
C ASP A 260 11.72 -7.93 -14.09
N ALA A 261 10.87 -7.03 -13.59
CA ALA A 261 11.31 -5.73 -13.09
C ALA A 261 11.74 -5.85 -11.61
N PRO A 262 12.89 -5.26 -11.22
CA PRO A 262 13.31 -5.27 -9.83
C PRO A 262 12.33 -4.56 -8.91
N VAL A 263 11.99 -5.20 -7.79
CA VAL A 263 11.13 -4.61 -6.75
C VAL A 263 12.00 -3.82 -5.78
N SER A 264 11.91 -2.50 -5.81
CA SER A 264 12.68 -1.61 -4.94
C SER A 264 12.01 -1.29 -3.61
N HIS A 265 10.69 -1.50 -3.52
CA HIS A 265 9.92 -1.27 -2.30
C HIS A 265 8.57 -2.00 -2.30
N ILE A 266 8.14 -2.50 -1.15
CA ILE A 266 6.87 -3.15 -0.81
C ILE A 266 6.46 -2.61 0.57
N GLY A 267 5.35 -1.89 0.63
CA GLY A 267 4.94 -1.20 1.85
C GLY A 267 3.44 -1.04 1.99
N GLN A 268 3.01 -0.64 3.18
CA GLN A 268 1.64 -0.19 3.44
C GLN A 268 1.66 1.18 4.10
N LEU A 269 0.64 1.98 3.78
CA LEU A 269 0.32 3.21 4.48
C LEU A 269 -0.78 2.91 5.48
N PHE A 270 -0.57 3.27 6.74
CA PHE A 270 -1.59 3.17 7.79
C PHE A 270 -2.19 4.54 8.07
N TRP A 271 -3.37 4.56 8.69
CA TRP A 271 -4.12 5.78 8.92
C TRP A 271 -4.33 6.05 10.42
N PRO A 272 -4.17 7.30 10.88
CA PRO A 272 -4.42 7.66 12.27
C PRO A 272 -5.84 7.30 12.71
N GLU A 273 -5.98 6.77 13.92
CA GLU A 273 -7.28 6.31 14.46
C GLU A 273 -8.35 7.41 14.47
N THR A 274 -7.95 8.65 14.74
CA THR A 274 -8.84 9.82 14.73
C THR A 274 -9.35 10.13 13.33
N LEU A 275 -8.51 10.01 12.31
CA LEU A 275 -8.92 10.15 10.91
C LEU A 275 -9.83 9.00 10.47
N ARG A 276 -9.41 7.75 10.75
CA ARG A 276 -10.20 6.55 10.46
C ARG A 276 -11.60 6.66 11.08
N SER A 277 -11.69 6.98 12.37
CA SER A 277 -12.96 7.13 13.08
C SER A 277 -13.83 8.24 12.50
N ALA A 278 -13.24 9.37 12.07
CA ALA A 278 -13.98 10.43 11.42
C ALA A 278 -14.55 10.00 10.06
N VAL A 279 -13.80 9.22 9.28
CA VAL A 279 -14.27 8.65 8.00
C VAL A 279 -15.33 7.58 8.22
N GLU A 280 -15.12 6.67 9.17
CA GLU A 280 -16.05 5.57 9.48
C GLU A 280 -17.42 6.04 9.95
N ALA A 281 -17.51 7.26 10.51
CA ALA A 281 -18.80 7.87 10.85
C ALA A 281 -19.65 8.25 9.62
N THR A 282 -19.06 8.27 8.42
CA THR A 282 -19.70 8.72 7.17
C THR A 282 -20.24 7.57 6.34
N TYR A 283 -21.17 7.86 5.42
CA TYR A 283 -21.62 6.86 4.44
C TYR A 283 -20.57 6.71 3.30
N PRO A 284 -20.31 5.49 2.80
CA PRO A 284 -20.92 4.21 3.20
C PRO A 284 -20.18 3.48 4.32
N TYR A 285 -19.07 3.99 4.83
CA TYR A 285 -18.25 3.34 5.86
C TYR A 285 -19.05 2.91 7.10
N ASN A 286 -20.01 3.74 7.54
CA ASN A 286 -20.90 3.44 8.66
C ASN A 286 -21.87 2.25 8.43
N THR A 287 -21.85 1.65 7.23
CA THR A 287 -22.57 0.41 6.92
C THR A 287 -21.70 -0.84 7.10
N ASN A 288 -20.39 -0.68 7.26
CA ASN A 288 -19.47 -1.79 7.47
C ASN A 288 -19.63 -2.35 8.89
N THR A 289 -20.02 -3.62 8.99
CA THR A 289 -20.25 -4.32 10.27
C THR A 289 -19.07 -5.21 10.69
N GLN A 290 -17.96 -5.21 9.95
CA GLN A 290 -16.77 -5.97 10.31
C GLN A 290 -16.13 -5.42 11.59
N ASP A 291 -15.47 -6.28 12.36
CA ASP A 291 -14.70 -5.86 13.52
C ASP A 291 -13.49 -5.01 13.09
N VAL A 292 -13.31 -3.88 13.76
CA VAL A 292 -12.15 -3.01 13.57
C VAL A 292 -10.95 -3.61 14.30
N THR A 293 -9.80 -3.64 13.64
CA THR A 293 -8.49 -3.89 14.26
C THR A 293 -7.75 -2.57 14.34
N SER A 294 -7.26 -2.20 15.53
CA SER A 294 -6.50 -0.96 15.71
C SER A 294 -5.08 -1.07 15.14
N ASN A 295 -4.42 0.07 14.92
CA ASN A 295 -3.01 0.09 14.50
C ASN A 295 -2.07 -0.59 15.51
N GLU A 296 -2.41 -0.61 16.81
CA GLU A 296 -1.61 -1.28 17.86
C GLU A 296 -1.83 -2.80 17.88
N GLU A 297 -3.01 -3.27 17.46
CA GLU A 297 -3.33 -4.69 17.36
C GLU A 297 -2.86 -5.32 16.05
N ASP A 298 -2.65 -4.52 15.00
CA ASP A 298 -2.20 -4.99 13.70
C ASP A 298 -0.71 -5.34 13.69
N MET A 299 -0.43 -6.59 13.31
CA MET A 299 0.92 -7.16 13.28
C MET A 299 1.87 -6.40 12.33
N TRP A 300 1.38 -5.86 11.22
CA TRP A 300 2.21 -5.16 10.23
C TRP A 300 2.40 -3.70 10.56
N SER A 301 1.38 -3.02 11.09
CA SER A 301 1.46 -1.63 11.55
C SER A 301 2.56 -1.45 12.59
N VAL A 302 2.58 -2.31 13.62
CA VAL A 302 3.61 -2.26 14.67
C VAL A 302 4.99 -2.63 14.12
N LEU A 303 5.07 -3.51 13.13
CA LEU A 303 6.35 -3.84 12.50
C LEU A 303 6.83 -2.72 11.56
N GLN A 304 5.94 -2.03 10.87
CA GLN A 304 6.33 -0.97 9.94
C GLN A 304 6.60 0.33 10.71
N ALA A 305 5.98 0.57 11.86
CA ALA A 305 6.29 1.70 12.72
C ALA A 305 7.57 1.46 13.55
N ASP A 306 8.59 2.29 13.37
CA ASP A 306 9.79 2.31 14.23
C ASP A 306 10.25 3.76 14.45
N ALA A 307 11.16 4.00 15.39
CA ALA A 307 11.87 5.28 15.50
C ALA A 307 12.50 5.71 14.16
N SER A 308 12.73 4.72 13.30
CA SER A 308 13.35 4.80 12.00
C SER A 308 12.41 4.66 10.82
N PHE A 309 11.09 4.74 10.96
CA PHE A 309 10.12 4.92 9.85
C PHE A 309 8.70 5.12 10.37
N ASP A 310 7.91 5.91 9.65
CA ASP A 310 6.57 6.31 10.02
C ASP A 310 5.61 6.05 8.84
N PRO A 311 4.82 4.96 8.85
CA PRO A 311 3.94 4.59 7.74
C PRO A 311 2.69 5.47 7.65
N PHE A 312 2.55 6.51 8.48
CA PHE A 312 1.35 7.34 8.52
C PHE A 312 1.53 8.59 7.67
N PRO A 313 0.79 8.74 6.55
CA PRO A 313 0.86 9.93 5.72
C PRO A 313 0.48 11.19 6.50
N GLN A 314 1.10 12.31 6.14
CA GLN A 314 0.57 13.62 6.55
C GLN A 314 -0.69 13.91 5.74
N TYR A 315 -1.66 14.63 6.30
CA TYR A 315 -2.90 14.94 5.60
C TYR A 315 -3.49 16.30 5.98
N VAL A 316 -4.37 16.79 5.10
CA VAL A 316 -5.26 17.93 5.33
C VAL A 316 -6.65 17.61 4.81
N TYR A 317 -7.68 18.18 5.45
CA TYR A 317 -9.01 18.19 4.86
C TYR A 317 -9.07 19.25 3.77
N LEU A 318 -9.71 18.90 2.66
CA LEU A 318 -9.94 19.86 1.59
C LEU A 318 -10.96 20.90 2.03
N GLY A 319 -11.93 20.56 2.87
CA GLY A 319 -12.95 21.47 3.41
C GLY A 319 -13.15 21.33 4.91
N ASP A 320 -14.38 21.63 5.38
CA ASP A 320 -14.72 21.59 6.81
C ASP A 320 -15.05 20.19 7.29
N LYS A 321 -15.51 19.34 6.37
CA LYS A 321 -15.91 17.96 6.59
C LYS A 321 -14.91 17.01 5.94
N VAL A 322 -14.82 15.78 6.46
CA VAL A 322 -13.92 14.78 5.87
C VAL A 322 -14.42 14.36 4.48
N GLU A 323 -15.73 14.38 4.27
CA GLU A 323 -16.43 14.10 3.01
C GLU A 323 -16.11 15.10 1.88
N ASP A 324 -15.61 16.31 2.22
CA ASP A 324 -15.13 17.28 1.24
C ASP A 324 -13.85 16.78 0.52
N GLY A 325 -13.20 15.78 1.11
CA GLY A 325 -12.03 15.07 0.62
C GLY A 325 -10.78 15.31 1.46
N ILE A 326 -9.84 14.40 1.34
CA ILE A 326 -8.56 14.39 2.06
C ILE A 326 -7.44 14.53 1.04
N PHE A 327 -6.49 15.42 1.29
CA PHE A 327 -5.20 15.41 0.58
C PHE A 327 -4.14 14.87 1.53
N ALA A 328 -3.55 13.73 1.17
CA ALA A 328 -2.52 13.04 1.95
C ALA A 328 -1.19 12.99 1.18
N TRP A 329 -0.09 13.09 1.90
CA TRP A 329 1.24 12.99 1.31
C TRP A 329 2.23 12.27 2.22
N ILE A 330 3.16 11.55 1.59
CA ILE A 330 4.27 10.90 2.26
C ILE A 330 5.52 10.93 1.37
N GLN A 331 6.69 10.94 1.99
CA GLN A 331 7.97 10.78 1.31
C GLN A 331 8.60 9.48 1.79
N ILE A 332 8.90 8.58 0.87
CA ILE A 332 9.46 7.26 1.13
C ILE A 332 10.92 7.26 0.65
N GLY A 333 11.83 7.00 1.58
CA GLY A 333 13.19 6.64 1.21
C GLY A 333 13.21 5.22 0.66
N VAL A 334 13.87 5.00 -0.47
CA VAL A 334 14.12 3.65 -1.03
C VAL A 334 15.60 3.49 -1.36
N ASN A 335 16.07 2.25 -1.43
CA ASN A 335 17.35 1.97 -2.08
C ASN A 335 17.05 1.54 -3.52
N ALA A 336 17.21 2.43 -4.49
CA ALA A 336 16.77 2.14 -5.87
C ALA A 336 17.62 1.05 -6.59
N SER A 337 18.66 0.53 -5.93
CA SER A 337 19.54 -0.52 -6.48
C SER A 337 19.27 -1.92 -5.93
N VAL A 338 18.30 -2.08 -5.01
CA VAL A 338 17.93 -3.40 -4.46
C VAL A 338 16.81 -4.03 -5.27
N ASP A 339 16.70 -5.34 -5.13
CA ASP A 339 15.62 -6.12 -5.72
C ASP A 339 15.06 -7.08 -4.66
N TYR A 340 13.81 -6.84 -4.26
CA TYR A 340 13.03 -7.62 -3.32
C TYR A 340 12.08 -8.62 -4.03
N SER A 341 12.22 -8.82 -5.35
CA SER A 341 11.38 -9.75 -6.11
C SER A 341 11.52 -11.23 -5.67
N THR A 342 12.56 -11.55 -4.90
CA THR A 342 12.77 -12.89 -4.31
C THR A 342 12.49 -12.94 -2.81
N ASP A 343 12.01 -11.84 -2.22
CA ASP A 343 11.68 -11.77 -0.79
C ASP A 343 10.37 -12.54 -0.52
N ASP A 344 10.26 -13.17 0.66
CA ASP A 344 9.06 -13.87 1.11
C ASP A 344 7.85 -12.91 1.21
N TYR A 345 8.11 -11.61 1.31
CA TYR A 345 7.09 -10.56 1.32
C TYR A 345 6.54 -10.21 -0.08
N TYR A 346 7.19 -10.64 -1.16
CA TYR A 346 6.72 -10.45 -2.53
C TYR A 346 5.85 -11.65 -2.96
N GLY A 347 4.53 -11.44 -2.99
CA GLY A 347 3.56 -12.43 -3.42
C GLY A 347 2.66 -11.88 -4.52
N VAL A 348 2.44 -12.65 -5.58
CA VAL A 348 1.51 -12.31 -6.67
C VAL A 348 0.27 -13.17 -6.56
N ALA A 349 -0.89 -12.54 -6.35
CA ALA A 349 -2.18 -13.22 -6.22
C ALA A 349 -2.91 -13.38 -7.56
N GLY A 350 -2.59 -12.54 -8.54
CA GLY A 350 -3.18 -12.58 -9.86
C GLY A 350 -2.45 -11.70 -10.86
N TYR A 351 -2.90 -11.72 -12.11
CA TYR A 351 -2.41 -10.81 -13.12
C TYR A 351 -3.52 -10.38 -14.09
N LEU A 352 -3.36 -9.18 -14.64
CA LEU A 352 -4.22 -8.66 -15.71
C LEU A 352 -3.54 -8.85 -17.06
N GLY A 353 -4.06 -9.79 -17.85
CA GLY A 353 -3.60 -10.12 -19.20
C GLY A 353 -4.47 -9.50 -20.30
N GLU A 354 -4.11 -9.75 -21.57
CA GLU A 354 -4.90 -9.28 -22.73
C GLU A 354 -6.32 -9.86 -22.76
N ASP A 355 -6.52 -11.03 -22.19
CA ASP A 355 -7.78 -11.77 -22.11
C ASP A 355 -8.55 -11.54 -20.79
N GLY A 356 -8.06 -10.66 -19.92
CA GLY A 356 -8.69 -10.28 -18.66
C GLY A 356 -7.85 -10.66 -17.43
N GLY A 357 -8.50 -10.63 -16.27
CA GLY A 357 -7.88 -10.96 -15.00
C GLY A 357 -7.78 -12.47 -14.79
N HIS A 358 -6.66 -12.89 -14.21
CA HIS A 358 -6.37 -14.27 -13.87
C HIS A 358 -5.95 -14.34 -12.40
N ALA A 359 -6.65 -15.16 -11.61
CA ALA A 359 -6.19 -15.49 -10.28
C ALA A 359 -5.09 -16.54 -10.38
N LEU A 360 -3.99 -16.33 -9.67
CA LEU A 360 -3.01 -17.37 -9.44
C LEU A 360 -3.49 -18.18 -8.22
N ASP A 361 -3.31 -19.50 -8.27
CA ASP A 361 -3.41 -20.31 -7.07
C ASP A 361 -2.30 -19.79 -6.16
N SER A 362 -2.66 -19.06 -5.09
CA SER A 362 -1.72 -18.28 -4.30
C SER A 362 -0.57 -19.20 -3.89
N GLY A 363 0.57 -19.05 -4.55
CA GLY A 363 1.73 -19.94 -4.45
C GLY A 363 2.46 -19.80 -3.12
N ILE A 364 1.76 -19.53 -2.01
CA ILE A 364 2.30 -19.60 -0.66
C ILE A 364 2.24 -21.09 -0.25
N GLY A 365 3.01 -21.89 -0.99
CA GLY A 365 3.16 -23.32 -0.76
C GLY A 365 4.06 -23.57 0.44
N GLY A 366 3.45 -23.86 1.59
CA GLY A 366 4.16 -24.45 2.71
C GLY A 366 4.84 -25.75 2.28
N GLY A 367 6.16 -25.81 2.43
CA GLY A 367 6.91 -27.06 2.31
C GLY A 367 6.40 -28.08 3.33
N GLY A 368 5.86 -29.19 2.82
CA GLY A 368 5.43 -30.33 3.61
C GLY A 368 5.69 -31.61 2.84
N GLU A 369 6.57 -32.45 3.38
CA GLU A 369 6.92 -33.77 2.86
C GLU A 369 5.71 -34.70 2.69
N GLY A 370 5.69 -35.43 1.57
CA GLY A 370 5.26 -36.83 1.46
C GLY A 370 3.84 -37.21 1.90
N GLY A 371 2.95 -37.40 0.93
CA GLY A 371 1.71 -38.16 1.10
C GLY A 371 1.23 -38.80 -0.21
N GLU A 372 1.42 -40.12 -0.32
CA GLU A 372 0.86 -40.96 -1.38
C GLU A 372 -0.68 -40.92 -1.41
N GLY A 373 -1.28 -40.87 -2.60
CA GLY A 373 -2.74 -40.98 -2.75
C GLY A 373 -3.23 -40.82 -4.18
N GLY A 374 -3.36 -41.92 -4.90
CA GLY A 374 -3.55 -41.95 -6.36
C GLY A 374 -4.92 -41.51 -6.90
N GLY A 375 -4.91 -41.11 -8.18
CA GLY A 375 -6.10 -40.89 -8.99
C GLY A 375 -5.71 -40.76 -10.47
N ALA A 376 -6.13 -41.71 -11.29
CA ALA A 376 -5.61 -41.99 -12.62
C ALA A 376 -6.04 -40.99 -13.72
N GLY A 377 -5.10 -40.60 -14.58
CA GLY A 377 -5.34 -39.99 -15.88
C GLY A 377 -4.15 -40.27 -16.80
N GLY A 378 -4.36 -41.09 -17.85
CA GLY A 378 -3.29 -41.61 -18.72
C GLY A 378 -2.64 -40.55 -19.63
N PRO A 379 -1.42 -40.83 -20.14
CA PRO A 379 -0.60 -39.84 -20.86
C PRO A 379 -0.86 -39.86 -22.38
N PRO A 380 -0.60 -38.75 -23.11
CA PRO A 380 -0.20 -38.85 -24.50
C PRO A 380 1.33 -38.96 -24.57
N SER A 381 1.76 -40.04 -25.20
CA SER A 381 3.14 -40.42 -25.45
C SER A 381 3.76 -39.69 -26.65
N GLY A 382 4.99 -39.20 -26.47
CA GLY A 382 6.10 -39.22 -27.45
C GLY A 382 6.10 -38.16 -28.56
N ALA A 383 7.22 -37.69 -29.08
CA ALA A 383 8.64 -37.86 -28.74
C ALA A 383 9.47 -36.83 -29.55
N GLN A 384 10.51 -36.30 -28.90
CA GLN A 384 11.87 -36.01 -29.38
C GLN A 384 12.18 -35.20 -30.66
N SER A 385 13.05 -34.22 -30.41
CA SER A 385 14.32 -33.92 -31.12
C SER A 385 14.27 -33.07 -32.39
N GLY A 386 14.97 -31.93 -32.36
CA GLY A 386 15.44 -31.28 -33.58
C GLY A 386 15.93 -29.85 -33.42
N MET A 387 17.21 -29.71 -33.08
CA MET A 387 18.20 -28.75 -33.62
C MET A 387 17.78 -27.30 -33.95
N MET A 388 18.49 -26.35 -33.34
CA MET A 388 18.60 -24.96 -33.79
C MET A 388 19.12 -24.85 -35.24
N PRO A 389 18.69 -23.83 -36.00
CA PRO A 389 19.51 -23.27 -37.05
C PRO A 389 19.95 -21.85 -36.68
N THR A 390 21.24 -21.73 -36.36
CA THR A 390 22.01 -20.50 -36.55
C THR A 390 22.16 -20.25 -38.06
N GLY A 391 21.68 -19.11 -38.53
CA GLY A 391 21.82 -18.67 -39.92
C GLY A 391 22.48 -17.30 -39.97
N THR A 392 23.81 -17.30 -40.12
CA THR A 392 24.65 -16.16 -40.43
C THR A 392 24.31 -15.57 -41.80
N MET A 393 24.05 -14.25 -41.87
CA MET A 393 24.03 -13.48 -43.11
C MET A 393 25.34 -12.72 -43.31
N ALA A 394 25.97 -12.92 -44.46
CA ALA A 394 26.82 -11.97 -45.21
C ALA A 394 27.20 -12.60 -46.58
N PRO A 395 27.60 -11.83 -47.61
CA PRO A 395 27.08 -10.54 -48.04
C PRO A 395 26.86 -10.43 -49.57
N SER A 396 26.17 -9.35 -49.96
CA SER A 396 26.28 -8.54 -51.20
C SER A 396 26.49 -9.18 -52.57
N SER A 397 25.52 -8.90 -53.46
CA SER A 397 25.74 -8.25 -54.76
C SER A 397 24.48 -7.53 -55.22
#